data_AF-A0A395GUV9-F1
#
_entry.id   AF-A0A395GUV9-F1
#
_cell.length_a   1.000
_cell.length_b   1.000
_cell.length_c   1.000
_cell.angle_alpha   90.00
_cell.angle_beta   90.00
_cell.angle_gamma   90.00
#
_symmetry.space_group_name_H-M   'P 1'
#
loop_
_entity.id
_entity.type
_entity.pdbx_description
1 polymer ?
#
loop_
_entity_poly.entity_id
_entity_poly.type
_entity_poly.pdbx_seq_one_letter_code
_entity_poly.pdbx_strand_id
1 'polypeptide(L)'
;MEFISSTELSTILVDFLDRFGYNDQASLSSHDLQAIYDYTLKFLPEEEGIVRSLSEYVHCTFPFLPLEIRKAVAVYDSFQMSVDDIPVEEHDSLYELCLRLSERREIEHPAWKGLFAFFPTILQYYGPYAQTTIFRGAVEFIQATSVERTLFKGYVGSNYPSYIRRMSAQGPVQAAICFPESEFPQDEYLPIIVSLEAELEF
;
A
#
# COMPACT_ATOMS: atom_id res chain seq x y z
N MET A 1 26.24 -11.68 -11.31
CA MET A 1 25.43 -10.54 -11.75
C MET A 1 26.39 -9.51 -12.29
N GLU A 2 26.34 -9.23 -13.59
CA GLU A 2 27.00 -8.04 -14.11
C GLU A 2 26.21 -6.83 -13.59
N PHE A 3 26.93 -5.87 -13.03
CA PHE A 3 26.32 -4.65 -12.54
C PHE A 3 26.04 -3.74 -13.74
N ILE A 4 24.83 -3.20 -13.82
CA ILE A 4 24.49 -2.18 -14.82
C ILE A 4 25.39 -0.96 -14.61
N SER A 5 25.82 -0.32 -15.70
CA SER A 5 26.59 0.93 -15.57
C SER A 5 25.69 2.08 -15.14
N SER A 6 26.24 3.11 -14.48
CA SER A 6 25.46 4.31 -14.12
C SER A 6 24.87 5.00 -15.35
N THR A 7 25.57 4.97 -16.48
CA THR A 7 25.09 5.52 -17.76
C THR A 7 23.88 4.74 -18.28
N GLU A 8 23.96 3.41 -18.26
CA GLU A 8 22.87 2.53 -18.68
C GLU A 8 21.63 2.71 -17.79
N LEU A 9 21.81 2.76 -16.46
CA LEU A 9 20.73 3.07 -15.53
C LEU A 9 20.10 4.44 -15.82
N SER A 10 20.92 5.48 -16.07
CA SER A 10 20.42 6.81 -16.39
C SER A 10 19.58 6.81 -17.67
N THR A 11 20.00 6.10 -18.72
CA THR A 11 19.22 5.98 -19.95
C THR A 11 17.88 5.30 -19.70
N ILE A 12 17.88 4.18 -18.96
CA ILE A 12 16.65 3.46 -18.61
C ILE A 12 15.66 4.37 -17.86
N LEU A 13 16.16 5.15 -16.89
CA LEU A 13 15.32 6.05 -16.09
C LEU A 13 14.76 7.22 -16.91
N VAL A 14 15.57 7.86 -17.74
CA VAL A 14 15.12 8.97 -18.60
C VAL A 14 14.09 8.48 -19.62
N ASP A 15 14.36 7.37 -20.31
CA ASP A 15 13.44 6.80 -21.29
C ASP A 15 12.09 6.42 -20.63
N PHE A 16 12.14 5.92 -19.39
CA PHE A 16 10.94 5.63 -18.61
C PHE A 16 10.15 6.91 -18.29
N LEU A 17 10.80 7.96 -17.78
CA LEU A 17 10.14 9.22 -17.43
C LEU A 17 9.55 9.91 -18.67
N ASP A 18 10.27 9.91 -19.79
CA ASP A 18 9.82 10.48 -21.06
C ASP A 18 8.56 9.78 -21.59
N ARG A 19 8.48 8.45 -21.45
CA ARG A 19 7.30 7.66 -21.86
C ARG A 19 6.02 8.09 -21.13
N PHE A 20 6.12 8.56 -19.90
CA PHE A 20 4.99 9.01 -19.10
C PHE A 20 4.80 10.54 -19.11
N GLY A 21 5.59 11.27 -19.92
CA GLY A 21 5.49 12.72 -20.01
C GLY A 21 5.82 13.42 -18.69
N TYR A 22 6.81 12.89 -17.96
CA TYR A 22 7.24 13.46 -16.69
C TYR A 22 7.62 14.94 -16.84
N ASN A 23 7.30 15.74 -15.81
CA ASN A 23 7.53 17.17 -15.81
C ASN A 23 8.15 17.62 -14.48
N ASP A 24 9.43 18.00 -14.52
CA ASP A 24 10.18 18.50 -13.37
C ASP A 24 9.57 19.76 -12.73
N GLN A 25 8.70 20.47 -13.46
CA GLN A 25 8.07 21.71 -12.99
C GLN A 25 6.69 21.47 -12.35
N ALA A 26 6.19 20.23 -12.37
CA ALA A 26 4.96 19.89 -11.69
C ALA A 26 5.17 20.07 -10.17
N SER A 27 4.29 20.86 -9.55
CA SER A 27 4.33 21.09 -8.12
C SER A 27 2.93 20.96 -7.53
N LEU A 28 2.88 20.41 -6.33
CA LEU A 28 1.65 20.19 -5.59
C LEU A 28 1.63 21.09 -4.34
N SER A 29 0.43 21.26 -3.79
CA SER A 29 0.19 22.16 -2.66
C SER A 29 0.91 21.68 -1.39
N SER A 30 1.86 22.47 -0.88
CA SER A 30 2.51 22.18 0.41
C SER A 30 1.51 22.19 1.58
N HIS A 31 0.41 22.91 1.46
CA HIS A 31 -0.67 22.90 2.46
C HIS A 31 -1.35 21.52 2.54
N ASP A 32 -1.62 20.91 1.39
CA ASP A 32 -2.23 19.58 1.34
C ASP A 32 -1.29 18.51 1.90
N LEU A 33 0.00 18.58 1.56
CA LEU A 33 1.02 17.69 2.13
C LEU A 33 1.05 17.78 3.66
N GLN A 34 1.09 19.01 4.21
CA GLN A 34 1.07 19.22 5.66
C GLN A 34 -0.22 18.65 6.28
N ALA A 35 -1.37 18.85 5.64
CA ALA A 35 -2.65 18.33 6.13
C ALA A 35 -2.71 16.78 6.13
N ILE A 36 -2.06 16.13 5.15
CA ILE A 36 -1.92 14.66 5.11
C ILE A 36 -1.01 14.20 6.25
N TYR A 37 0.14 14.84 6.42
CA TYR A 37 1.09 14.55 7.49
C TYR A 37 0.47 14.69 8.89
N ASP A 38 -0.13 15.84 9.18
CA ASP A 38 -0.74 16.13 10.49
C ASP A 38 -1.89 15.19 10.83
N TYR A 39 -2.63 14.72 9.81
CA TYR A 39 -3.67 13.72 10.01
C TYR A 39 -3.06 12.35 10.33
N THR A 40 -2.07 11.94 9.54
CA THR A 40 -1.45 10.61 9.62
C THR A 40 -0.68 10.41 10.93
N LEU A 41 0.02 11.45 11.40
CA LEU A 41 0.80 11.43 12.64
C LEU A 41 -0.05 11.13 13.89
N LYS A 42 -1.36 11.41 13.86
CA LYS A 42 -2.26 11.10 14.98
C LYS A 42 -2.43 9.60 15.19
N PHE A 43 -2.22 8.79 14.16
CA PHE A 43 -2.40 7.34 14.19
C PHE A 43 -1.09 6.61 14.47
N LEU A 44 0.04 7.16 14.02
CA LEU A 44 1.38 6.62 14.26
C LEU A 44 2.32 7.72 14.79
N PRO A 45 2.11 8.22 16.02
CA PRO A 45 2.84 9.38 16.55
C PRO A 45 4.34 9.10 16.78
N GLU A 46 4.72 7.83 16.88
CA GLU A 46 6.11 7.40 17.12
C GLU A 46 6.86 7.12 15.79
N GLU A 47 6.16 7.10 14.66
CA GLU A 47 6.69 6.69 13.35
C GLU A 47 6.88 7.87 12.39
N GLU A 48 7.42 8.99 12.87
CA GLU A 48 7.52 10.25 12.09
C GLU A 48 8.18 10.07 10.71
N GLY A 49 9.18 9.20 10.60
CA GLY A 49 9.88 8.92 9.34
C GLY A 49 8.98 8.25 8.30
N ILE A 50 8.22 7.25 8.73
CA ILE A 50 7.24 6.55 7.91
C ILE A 50 6.11 7.52 7.54
N VAL A 51 5.53 8.19 8.54
CA VAL A 51 4.44 9.16 8.34
C VAL A 51 4.82 10.22 7.30
N ARG A 52 6.04 10.77 7.37
CA ARG A 52 6.54 11.72 6.37
C ARG A 52 6.62 11.12 4.98
N SER A 53 7.29 9.98 4.86
CA SER A 53 7.53 9.31 3.57
C SER A 53 6.22 8.93 2.89
N LEU A 54 5.25 8.40 3.65
CA LEU A 54 3.96 7.97 3.10
C LEU A 54 3.04 9.16 2.81
N SER A 55 3.14 10.25 3.58
CA SER A 55 2.43 11.49 3.24
C SER A 55 2.92 12.08 1.91
N GLU A 56 4.23 12.10 1.68
CA GLU A 56 4.83 12.53 0.42
C GLU A 56 4.46 11.60 -0.74
N TYR A 57 4.55 10.27 -0.52
CA TYR A 57 4.14 9.26 -1.49
C TYR A 57 2.69 9.46 -1.95
N VAL A 58 1.74 9.54 -1.01
CA VAL A 58 0.32 9.70 -1.33
C VAL A 58 0.05 11.05 -1.99
N HIS A 59 0.70 12.12 -1.50
CA HIS A 59 0.56 13.44 -2.08
C HIS A 59 0.97 13.46 -3.56
N CYS A 60 2.09 12.83 -3.90
CA CYS A 60 2.62 12.76 -5.26
C CYS A 60 1.89 11.75 -6.16
N THR A 61 1.42 10.63 -5.61
CA THR A 61 0.85 9.52 -6.40
C THR A 61 -0.64 9.70 -6.66
N PHE A 62 -1.38 10.24 -5.69
CA PHE A 62 -2.84 10.38 -5.76
C PHE A 62 -3.31 11.83 -5.74
N PRO A 63 -2.67 12.80 -6.44
CA PRO A 63 -3.04 14.21 -6.34
C PRO A 63 -4.45 14.50 -6.86
N PHE A 64 -5.03 13.59 -7.63
CA PHE A 64 -6.38 13.66 -8.15
C PHE A 64 -7.46 13.24 -7.14
N LEU A 65 -7.10 12.53 -6.07
CA LEU A 65 -8.07 12.11 -5.06
C LEU A 65 -8.44 13.26 -4.11
N PRO A 66 -9.68 13.31 -3.61
CA PRO A 66 -10.07 14.22 -2.54
C PRO A 66 -9.13 14.16 -1.34
N LEU A 67 -8.85 15.31 -0.71
CA LEU A 67 -7.87 15.42 0.37
C LEU A 67 -8.17 14.47 1.55
N GLU A 68 -9.43 14.26 1.90
CA GLU A 68 -9.82 13.35 2.97
C GLU A 68 -9.53 11.87 2.63
N ILE A 69 -9.65 11.49 1.36
CA ILE A 69 -9.29 10.14 0.91
C ILE A 69 -7.77 9.97 0.93
N ARG A 70 -7.01 10.96 0.45
CA ARG A 70 -5.54 10.98 0.56
C ARG A 70 -5.07 10.83 2.00
N LYS A 71 -5.67 11.55 2.94
CA LYS A 71 -5.39 11.39 4.38
C LYS A 71 -5.62 9.96 4.87
N ALA A 72 -6.73 9.34 4.47
CA ALA A 72 -7.04 7.96 4.87
C ALA A 72 -6.08 6.94 4.24
N VAL A 73 -5.73 7.11 2.96
CA VAL A 73 -4.75 6.27 2.25
C VAL A 73 -3.38 6.35 2.91
N ALA A 74 -2.92 7.56 3.27
CA ALA A 74 -1.64 7.74 3.93
C ALA A 74 -1.56 7.00 5.28
N VAL A 75 -2.65 6.98 6.06
CA VAL A 75 -2.73 6.18 7.29
C VAL A 75 -2.68 4.68 7.01
N TYR A 76 -3.44 4.21 6.02
CA TYR A 76 -3.44 2.80 5.63
C TYR A 76 -2.04 2.32 5.20
N ASP A 77 -1.40 3.04 4.27
CA ASP A 77 -0.07 2.68 3.78
C ASP A 77 0.99 2.81 4.89
N SER A 78 0.85 3.79 5.80
CA SER A 78 1.78 3.94 6.94
C SER A 78 1.73 2.76 7.89
N PHE A 79 0.55 2.19 8.16
CA PHE A 79 0.45 0.98 8.98
C PHE A 79 1.07 -0.25 8.31
N GLN A 80 1.03 -0.33 6.97
CA GLN A 80 1.68 -1.42 6.27
C GLN A 80 3.21 -1.26 6.33
N MET A 81 3.70 -0.06 6.04
CA MET A 81 5.14 0.22 6.07
C MET A 81 5.72 0.18 7.48
N SER A 82 4.94 0.47 8.53
CA SER A 82 5.38 0.29 9.92
C SER A 82 5.64 -1.17 10.29
N VAL A 83 5.18 -2.13 9.48
CA VAL A 83 5.49 -3.55 9.68
C VAL A 83 6.64 -4.02 8.79
N ASP A 84 6.89 -3.39 7.64
CA ASP A 84 7.91 -3.83 6.69
C ASP A 84 9.33 -3.82 7.30
N ASP A 85 9.64 -2.80 8.11
CA ASP A 85 10.99 -2.57 8.66
C ASP A 85 11.19 -3.08 10.12
N ILE A 86 10.24 -3.83 10.68
CA ILE A 86 10.37 -4.32 12.06
C ILE A 86 11.50 -5.38 12.15
N PRO A 87 12.33 -5.40 13.22
CA PRO A 87 13.31 -6.46 13.44
C PRO A 87 12.66 -7.85 13.52
N VAL A 88 13.32 -8.88 12.98
CA VAL A 88 12.80 -10.26 12.92
C VAL A 88 12.34 -10.77 14.30
N GLU A 89 12.99 -10.32 15.36
CA GLU A 89 12.73 -10.67 16.76
C GLU A 89 11.46 -10.02 17.34
N GLU A 90 11.02 -8.90 16.77
CA GLU A 90 9.85 -8.12 17.19
C GLU A 90 8.61 -8.45 16.34
N HIS A 91 8.80 -9.24 15.28
CA HIS A 91 7.71 -9.74 14.44
C HIS A 91 6.98 -10.91 15.09
N ASP A 92 5.76 -10.66 15.55
CA ASP A 92 4.89 -11.73 16.01
C ASP A 92 4.60 -12.75 14.90
N SER A 93 4.47 -14.01 15.29
CA SER A 93 3.87 -15.02 14.42
C SER A 93 2.43 -14.61 14.10
N LEU A 94 1.90 -14.94 12.92
CA LEU A 94 0.46 -14.73 12.57
C LEU A 94 -0.50 -15.57 13.44
N TYR A 95 0.00 -16.06 14.57
CA TYR A 95 -0.68 -16.93 15.50
C TYR A 95 -1.99 -16.29 15.95
N GLU A 96 -3.05 -17.05 15.77
CA GLU A 96 -4.43 -16.64 16.05
C GLU A 96 -4.92 -15.38 15.33
N LEU A 97 -4.19 -14.73 14.41
CA LEU A 97 -4.66 -13.48 13.79
C LEU A 97 -6.06 -13.64 13.18
N CYS A 98 -6.24 -14.63 12.30
CA CYS A 98 -7.53 -14.91 11.68
C CYS A 98 -8.59 -15.36 12.68
N LEU A 99 -8.21 -16.11 13.73
CA LEU A 99 -9.13 -16.54 14.78
C LEU A 99 -9.62 -15.34 15.60
N ARG A 100 -8.72 -14.45 15.98
CA ARG A 100 -9.02 -13.23 16.72
C ARG A 100 -9.90 -12.28 15.92
N LEU A 101 -9.59 -12.08 14.64
CA LEU A 101 -10.44 -11.32 13.72
C LEU A 101 -11.86 -11.91 13.64
N SER A 102 -11.97 -13.23 13.45
CA SER A 102 -13.26 -13.93 13.32
C SER A 102 -14.09 -13.89 14.60
N GLU A 103 -13.44 -14.01 15.75
CA GLU A 103 -14.07 -14.00 17.07
C GLU A 103 -14.24 -12.59 17.66
N ARG A 104 -13.83 -11.55 16.91
CA ARG A 104 -13.78 -10.15 17.36
C ARG A 104 -12.98 -9.98 18.66
N ARG A 105 -11.96 -10.81 18.85
CA ARG A 105 -10.98 -10.65 19.93
C ARG A 105 -9.96 -9.58 19.54
N GLU A 106 -9.34 -9.02 20.56
CA GLU A 106 -8.28 -8.04 20.41
C GLU A 106 -7.07 -8.65 19.69
N ILE A 107 -6.55 -7.88 18.72
CA ILE A 107 -5.33 -8.18 17.98
C ILE A 107 -4.15 -7.71 18.82
N GLU A 108 -3.14 -8.57 19.01
CA GLU A 108 -2.03 -8.29 19.93
C GLU A 108 -1.02 -7.31 19.33
N HIS A 109 -0.65 -7.53 18.08
CA HIS A 109 0.35 -6.69 17.41
C HIS A 109 -0.14 -5.25 17.24
N PRO A 110 0.59 -4.24 17.76
CA PRO A 110 0.14 -2.84 17.77
C PRO A 110 -0.21 -2.27 16.39
N ALA A 111 0.65 -2.46 15.39
CA ALA A 111 0.40 -1.96 14.03
C ALA A 111 -0.85 -2.61 13.40
N TRP A 112 -0.96 -3.94 13.43
CA TRP A 112 -2.16 -4.65 12.94
C TRP A 112 -3.41 -4.20 13.69
N LYS A 113 -3.37 -4.11 15.03
CA LYS A 113 -4.49 -3.60 15.82
C LYS A 113 -4.93 -2.22 15.35
N GLY A 114 -3.99 -1.30 15.11
CA GLY A 114 -4.24 0.03 14.56
C GLY A 114 -4.88 -0.02 13.17
N LEU A 115 -4.28 -0.79 12.25
CA LEU A 115 -4.79 -0.97 10.88
C LEU A 115 -6.23 -1.50 10.87
N PHE A 116 -6.48 -2.58 11.61
CA PHE A 116 -7.81 -3.20 11.65
C PHE A 116 -8.86 -2.30 12.31
N ALA A 117 -8.47 -1.51 13.31
CA ALA A 117 -9.34 -0.49 13.90
C ALA A 117 -9.60 0.68 12.92
N PHE A 118 -8.68 0.96 12.00
CA PHE A 118 -8.79 2.04 11.03
C PHE A 118 -9.62 1.67 9.78
N PHE A 119 -9.80 0.38 9.49
CA PHE A 119 -10.54 -0.08 8.29
C PHE A 119 -11.88 0.63 8.05
N PRO A 120 -12.78 0.79 9.04
CA PRO A 120 -14.04 1.49 8.81
C PRO A 120 -13.85 2.91 8.24
N THR A 121 -12.77 3.61 8.61
CA THR A 121 -12.47 4.97 8.16
C THR A 121 -12.05 5.03 6.70
N ILE A 122 -11.25 4.08 6.21
CA ILE A 122 -10.84 4.07 4.80
C ILE A 122 -11.89 3.40 3.90
N LEU A 123 -12.49 2.29 4.36
CA LEU A 123 -13.41 1.50 3.55
C LEU A 123 -14.71 2.24 3.23
N GLN A 124 -15.12 3.21 4.05
CA GLN A 124 -16.32 4.01 3.80
C GLN A 124 -16.28 4.80 2.47
N TYR A 125 -15.09 5.01 1.89
CA TYR A 125 -14.93 5.75 0.63
C TYR A 125 -15.10 4.88 -0.63
N TYR A 126 -15.18 3.57 -0.51
CA TYR A 126 -15.10 2.63 -1.63
C TYR A 126 -16.32 1.73 -1.73
N GLY A 127 -16.64 1.28 -2.95
CA GLY A 127 -17.66 0.27 -3.21
C GLY A 127 -17.27 -1.11 -2.67
N PRO A 128 -18.24 -2.03 -2.47
CA PRO A 128 -18.01 -3.29 -1.76
C PRO A 128 -16.92 -4.18 -2.37
N TYR A 129 -16.73 -4.19 -3.70
CA TYR A 129 -15.65 -4.89 -4.38
C TYR A 129 -14.29 -4.30 -4.00
N ALA A 130 -14.11 -2.98 -4.19
CA ALA A 130 -12.87 -2.29 -3.83
C ALA A 130 -12.57 -2.40 -2.32
N GLN A 131 -13.60 -2.35 -1.47
CA GLN A 131 -13.45 -2.63 -0.03
C GLN A 131 -12.83 -4.00 0.23
N THR A 132 -13.32 -5.04 -0.47
CA THR A 132 -12.76 -6.38 -0.33
C THR A 132 -11.35 -6.50 -0.90
N THR A 133 -11.01 -5.78 -1.98
CA THR A 133 -9.64 -5.71 -2.51
C THR A 133 -8.69 -5.12 -1.47
N ILE A 134 -9.04 -3.99 -0.87
CA ILE A 134 -8.21 -3.29 0.14
C ILE A 134 -8.00 -4.17 1.38
N PHE A 135 -9.07 -4.83 1.86
CA PHE A 135 -8.98 -5.74 3.00
C PHE A 135 -8.15 -6.99 2.69
N ARG A 136 -8.40 -7.62 1.53
CA ARG A 136 -7.62 -8.78 1.04
C ARG A 136 -6.13 -8.43 0.95
N GLY A 137 -5.80 -7.32 0.32
CA GLY A 137 -4.41 -6.91 0.12
C GLY A 137 -3.68 -6.67 1.43
N ALA A 138 -4.32 -6.11 2.45
CA ALA A 138 -3.72 -6.01 3.77
C ALA A 138 -3.38 -7.38 4.38
N VAL A 139 -4.28 -8.36 4.27
CA VAL A 139 -4.04 -9.73 4.76
C VAL A 139 -2.95 -10.43 3.94
N GLU A 140 -2.89 -10.21 2.62
CA GLU A 140 -1.82 -10.73 1.77
C GLU A 140 -0.47 -10.10 2.10
N PHE A 141 -0.44 -8.80 2.43
CA PHE A 141 0.77 -8.11 2.89
C PHE A 141 1.29 -8.69 4.21
N ILE A 142 0.40 -8.86 5.20
CA ILE A 142 0.69 -9.55 6.48
C ILE A 142 1.33 -10.92 6.24
N GLN A 143 0.78 -11.66 5.28
CA GLN A 143 1.27 -12.98 4.93
C GLN A 143 2.63 -12.91 4.21
N ALA A 144 2.86 -11.90 3.37
CA ALA A 144 4.10 -11.71 2.64
C ALA A 144 5.26 -11.39 3.58
N THR A 145 5.09 -10.42 4.49
CA THR A 145 6.11 -10.06 5.50
C THR A 145 6.49 -11.26 6.37
N SER A 146 5.51 -12.14 6.63
CA SER A 146 5.73 -13.39 7.36
C SER A 146 6.63 -14.39 6.65
N VAL A 147 6.67 -14.38 5.32
CA VAL A 147 7.54 -15.23 4.51
C VAL A 147 8.87 -14.52 4.24
N GLU A 148 8.87 -13.22 3.93
CA GLU A 148 10.08 -12.44 3.63
C GLU A 148 11.11 -12.49 4.77
N ARG A 149 10.65 -12.50 6.04
CA ARG A 149 11.52 -12.70 7.23
C ARG A 149 12.25 -14.04 7.28
N THR A 150 11.79 -15.05 6.56
CA THR A 150 12.50 -16.36 6.51
C THR A 150 13.74 -16.30 5.62
N LEU A 151 13.93 -15.20 4.88
CA LEU A 151 14.94 -15.04 3.84
C LEU A 151 14.88 -16.14 2.76
N PHE A 152 13.76 -16.86 2.68
CA PHE A 152 13.53 -17.87 1.66
C PHE A 152 13.45 -17.19 0.29
N LYS A 153 14.21 -17.72 -0.67
CA LYS A 153 14.32 -17.17 -2.03
C LYS A 153 13.60 -18.02 -3.08
N GLY A 154 12.79 -18.98 -2.63
CA GLY A 154 12.17 -19.95 -3.51
C GLY A 154 13.06 -21.15 -3.80
N TYR A 155 12.42 -22.26 -4.17
CA TYR A 155 13.11 -23.41 -4.75
C TYR A 155 13.42 -23.17 -6.23
N VAL A 156 14.44 -23.86 -6.75
CA VAL A 156 14.79 -23.82 -8.18
C VAL A 156 13.58 -24.23 -9.03
N GLY A 157 13.23 -23.39 -10.02
CA GLY A 157 12.09 -23.63 -10.93
C GLY A 157 10.73 -23.16 -10.40
N SER A 158 10.65 -22.65 -9.16
CA SER A 158 9.43 -22.06 -8.62
C SER A 158 9.19 -20.64 -9.17
N ASN A 159 7.93 -20.25 -9.34
CA ASN A 159 7.50 -18.88 -9.63
C ASN A 159 7.54 -17.96 -8.38
N TYR A 160 8.24 -18.38 -7.33
CA TYR A 160 8.29 -17.73 -6.03
C TYR A 160 8.57 -16.21 -6.08
N PRO A 161 9.53 -15.69 -6.87
CA PRO A 161 9.78 -14.25 -6.91
C PRO A 161 8.57 -13.42 -7.36
N SER A 162 7.88 -13.86 -8.41
CA SER A 162 6.65 -13.21 -8.87
C SER A 162 5.52 -13.39 -7.85
N TYR A 163 5.40 -14.58 -7.26
CA TYR A 163 4.38 -14.85 -6.25
C TYR A 163 4.52 -13.94 -5.03
N ILE A 164 5.72 -13.85 -4.42
CA ILE A 164 5.93 -13.03 -3.23
C ILE A 164 5.77 -11.55 -3.56
N ARG A 165 6.28 -11.10 -4.71
CA ARG A 165 6.13 -9.70 -5.14
C ARG A 165 4.66 -9.32 -5.28
N ARG A 166 3.79 -10.19 -5.83
CA ARG A 166 2.36 -9.88 -5.92
C ARG A 166 1.69 -9.72 -4.56
N MET A 167 2.08 -10.54 -3.59
CA MET A 167 1.54 -10.44 -2.24
C MET A 167 2.03 -9.18 -1.51
N SER A 168 3.32 -8.84 -1.59
CA SER A 168 3.87 -7.67 -0.88
C SER A 168 3.70 -6.34 -1.60
N ALA A 169 3.52 -6.32 -2.93
CA ALA A 169 3.52 -5.07 -3.71
C ALA A 169 2.22 -4.24 -3.64
N GLN A 170 1.12 -4.81 -3.14
CA GLN A 170 -0.17 -4.12 -3.02
C GLN A 170 -0.74 -3.56 -4.35
N GLY A 171 -0.31 -4.08 -5.51
CA GLY A 171 -0.73 -3.57 -6.83
C GLY A 171 -2.25 -3.39 -6.98
N PRO A 172 -3.06 -4.45 -6.74
CA PRO A 172 -4.53 -4.35 -6.81
C PRO A 172 -5.12 -3.35 -5.81
N VAL A 173 -4.54 -3.21 -4.62
CA VAL A 173 -5.00 -2.23 -3.63
C VAL A 173 -4.78 -0.82 -4.13
N GLN A 174 -3.62 -0.53 -4.70
CA GLN A 174 -3.31 0.79 -5.26
C GLN A 174 -4.20 1.11 -6.47
N ALA A 175 -4.58 0.13 -7.29
CA ALA A 175 -5.62 0.30 -8.30
C ALA A 175 -6.97 0.63 -7.67
N ALA A 176 -7.45 -0.16 -6.70
CA ALA A 176 -8.73 0.06 -6.03
C ALA A 176 -8.84 1.45 -5.38
N ILE A 177 -7.75 1.93 -4.77
CA ILE A 177 -7.65 3.27 -4.18
C ILE A 177 -7.95 4.39 -5.20
N CYS A 178 -7.64 4.18 -6.47
CA CYS A 178 -7.92 5.16 -7.53
C CYS A 178 -9.42 5.34 -7.82
N PHE A 179 -10.30 4.48 -7.30
CA PHE A 179 -11.73 4.45 -7.64
C PHE A 179 -12.64 4.61 -6.42
N PRO A 180 -12.65 5.79 -5.77
CA PRO A 180 -13.60 6.06 -4.70
C PRO A 180 -15.05 6.06 -5.22
N GLU A 181 -15.97 5.52 -4.42
CA GLU A 181 -17.38 5.31 -4.79
C GLU A 181 -18.10 6.61 -5.13
N SER A 182 -17.68 7.73 -4.54
CA SER A 182 -18.27 9.05 -4.79
C SER A 182 -18.02 9.59 -6.20
N GLU A 183 -16.96 9.12 -6.87
CA GLU A 183 -16.57 9.56 -8.22
C GLU A 183 -16.73 8.45 -9.25
N PHE A 184 -16.50 7.20 -8.84
CA PHE A 184 -16.55 6.02 -9.69
C PHE A 184 -17.46 4.96 -9.06
N PRO A 185 -18.80 5.15 -9.12
CA PRO A 185 -19.75 4.19 -8.55
C PRO A 185 -19.49 2.79 -9.09
N GLN A 186 -19.35 1.82 -8.20
CA GLN A 186 -18.93 0.48 -8.59
C GLN A 186 -19.87 -0.17 -9.62
N ASP A 187 -21.19 0.09 -9.52
CA ASP A 187 -22.19 -0.47 -10.44
C ASP A 187 -21.93 -0.10 -11.91
N GLU A 188 -21.21 0.99 -12.17
CA GLU A 188 -20.84 1.47 -13.50
C GLU A 188 -19.39 1.11 -13.88
N TYR A 189 -18.47 1.20 -12.90
CA TYR A 189 -17.02 1.12 -13.16
C TYR A 189 -16.38 -0.22 -12.82
N LEU A 190 -17.11 -1.21 -12.28
CA LEU A 190 -16.53 -2.50 -11.91
C LEU A 190 -15.67 -3.16 -13.00
N PRO A 191 -16.07 -3.20 -14.30
CA PRO A 191 -15.25 -3.81 -15.33
C PRO A 191 -13.87 -3.15 -15.52
N ILE A 192 -13.77 -1.82 -15.40
CA ILE A 192 -12.48 -1.13 -15.54
C ILE A 192 -11.62 -1.32 -14.30
N ILE A 193 -12.23 -1.31 -13.11
CA ILE A 193 -11.53 -1.54 -11.83
C ILE A 193 -10.88 -2.93 -11.85
N VAL A 194 -11.68 -3.98 -12.14
CA VAL A 194 -11.20 -5.37 -12.20
C VAL A 194 -10.12 -5.54 -13.26
N SER A 195 -10.29 -4.90 -14.43
CA SER A 195 -9.29 -4.99 -15.50
C SER A 195 -7.96 -4.37 -15.09
N LEU A 196 -7.97 -3.23 -14.39
CA LEU A 196 -6.73 -2.59 -13.92
C LEU A 196 -6.07 -3.37 -12.80
N GLU A 197 -6.84 -3.89 -11.84
CA GLU A 197 -6.33 -4.77 -10.80
C GLU A 197 -5.64 -6.00 -11.39
N ALA A 198 -6.25 -6.62 -12.41
CA ALA A 198 -5.69 -7.79 -13.08
C ALA A 198 -4.34 -7.51 -13.74
N GLU A 199 -4.18 -6.37 -14.42
CA GLU A 199 -2.89 -5.97 -15.03
C GLU A 199 -1.79 -5.73 -13.97
N LEU A 200 -2.17 -5.38 -12.74
CA LEU A 200 -1.24 -5.20 -11.62
C LEU A 200 -0.97 -6.49 -10.82
N GLU A 201 -1.65 -7.60 -11.15
CA GLU A 201 -1.36 -8.94 -10.63
C GLU A 201 -0.41 -9.75 -11.53
N PHE A 202 0.13 -9.19 -12.63
CA PHE A 202 1.06 -9.89 -13.53
C PHE A 202 2.53 -9.57 -13.32
#